data_AF-K0VSE7-F1
#
_entry.id   AF-K0VSE7-F1
#
_cell.length_a   1.000
_cell.length_b   1.000
_cell.length_c   1.000
_cell.angle_alpha   90.00
_cell.angle_beta   90.00
_cell.angle_gamma   90.00
#
_symmetry.space_group_name_H-M   'P 1'
#
loop_
_entity.id
_entity.type
_entity.pdbx_description
1 polymer ?
#
loop_
_entity_poly.entity_id
_entity_poly.type
_entity_poly.pdbx_seq_one_letter_code
_entity_poly.pdbx_strand_id
1 'polypeptide(L)'
;MNTAVAPKVQVPDVAGQITYAMRSMGVAPIPRNYELFYEAYIGSNPALTRELAALGSQASQAELDALGAQYFTSSPTRVFDDAHSRISGELDGLLRILKQEQSSLESYTRLLGETHKRITSKSNASVELIENAIELLSQATGDTMAHGERTVEDVVQRSQEMDQVRKELDEYKR
;
A
#
# COMPACT_ATOMS: atom_id res chain seq x y z
N MET A 1 -23.04 54.66 -57.73
CA MET A 1 -22.15 53.60 -58.25
C MET A 1 -22.28 52.40 -57.33
N ASN A 2 -22.92 51.31 -57.80
CA ASN A 2 -23.03 50.06 -57.06
C ASN A 2 -21.70 49.32 -57.11
N THR A 3 -21.10 49.06 -55.96
CA THR A 3 -19.95 48.15 -55.85
C THR A 3 -20.46 46.72 -55.92
N ALA A 4 -20.17 46.05 -57.04
CA ALA A 4 -20.41 44.62 -57.19
C ALA A 4 -19.55 43.86 -56.16
N VAL A 5 -20.21 43.12 -55.27
CA VAL A 5 -19.55 42.20 -54.35
C VAL A 5 -19.13 40.98 -55.16
N ALA A 6 -17.82 40.74 -55.27
CA ALA A 6 -17.28 39.56 -55.91
C ALA A 6 -17.78 38.28 -55.20
N PRO A 7 -18.11 37.19 -55.94
CA PRO A 7 -18.57 35.96 -55.33
C PRO A 7 -17.46 35.38 -54.46
N LYS A 8 -17.74 35.23 -53.17
CA LYS A 8 -16.88 34.51 -52.21
C LYS A 8 -16.76 33.08 -52.72
N VAL A 9 -15.57 32.69 -53.18
CA VAL A 9 -15.26 31.29 -53.52
C VAL A 9 -15.54 30.46 -52.27
N GLN A 10 -16.60 29.65 -52.32
CA GLN A 10 -16.89 28.67 -51.29
C GLN A 10 -15.74 27.67 -51.29
N VAL A 11 -14.87 27.78 -50.29
CA VAL A 11 -13.92 26.71 -49.97
C VAL A 11 -14.77 25.46 -49.74
N PRO A 12 -14.58 24.37 -50.49
CA PRO A 12 -15.38 23.17 -50.31
C PRO A 12 -15.25 22.70 -48.86
N ASP A 13 -16.37 22.43 -48.20
CA ASP A 13 -16.38 21.84 -46.87
C ASP A 13 -15.88 20.39 -46.98
N VAL A 14 -14.56 20.23 -46.86
CA VAL A 14 -13.88 18.92 -46.95
C VAL A 14 -14.42 17.97 -45.90
N ALA A 15 -14.70 18.46 -44.68
CA ALA A 15 -15.27 17.64 -43.61
C ALA A 15 -16.70 17.18 -43.96
N GLY A 16 -17.51 18.07 -44.55
CA GLY A 16 -18.83 17.75 -45.08
C GLY A 16 -18.79 16.72 -46.21
N GLN A 17 -17.84 16.84 -47.13
CA GLN A 17 -17.65 15.89 -48.25
C GLN A 17 -17.20 14.51 -47.76
N ILE A 18 -16.28 14.45 -46.80
CA ILE A 18 -15.83 13.21 -46.17
C ILE A 18 -16.98 12.55 -45.40
N THR A 19 -17.75 13.34 -44.65
CA THR A 19 -18.93 12.83 -43.92
C THR A 19 -19.99 12.28 -44.88
N TYR A 20 -20.20 12.95 -46.00
CA TYR A 20 -21.09 12.47 -47.06
C TYR A 20 -20.58 11.16 -47.67
N ALA A 21 -19.28 11.05 -47.96
CA ALA A 21 -18.66 9.84 -48.50
C ALA A 21 -18.74 8.66 -47.52
N MET A 22 -18.50 8.88 -46.22
CA MET A 22 -18.68 7.85 -45.19
C MET A 22 -20.13 7.37 -45.14
N ARG A 23 -21.10 8.29 -45.22
CA ARG A 23 -22.53 7.94 -45.25
C ARG A 23 -22.90 7.18 -46.53
N SER A 24 -22.37 7.57 -47.70
CA SER A 24 -22.67 6.88 -48.96
C SER A 24 -22.07 5.49 -49.05
N MET A 25 -20.99 5.21 -48.30
CA MET A 25 -20.43 3.86 -48.16
C MET A 25 -21.00 3.08 -46.96
N GLY A 26 -22.00 3.62 -46.25
CA GLY A 26 -22.66 2.94 -45.14
C GLY A 26 -21.82 2.85 -43.85
N VAL A 27 -20.80 3.69 -43.73
CA VAL A 27 -19.80 3.66 -42.66
C VAL A 27 -20.12 4.70 -41.57
N ALA A 28 -19.89 4.34 -40.31
CA ALA A 28 -20.11 5.25 -39.19
C ALA A 28 -19.11 6.44 -39.21
N PRO A 29 -19.56 7.69 -39.00
CA PRO A 29 -18.71 8.87 -38.97
C PRO A 29 -17.99 9.01 -37.62
N ILE A 30 -17.11 8.04 -37.31
CA ILE A 30 -16.27 8.03 -36.12
C ILE A 30 -14.86 8.51 -36.46
N PRO A 31 -14.09 9.05 -35.47
CA PRO A 31 -12.79 9.65 -35.73
C PRO A 31 -11.82 8.80 -36.57
N ARG A 32 -11.70 7.50 -36.29
CA ARG A 32 -10.82 6.59 -37.05
C ARG A 32 -11.22 6.44 -38.53
N ASN A 33 -12.51 6.45 -38.83
CA ASN A 33 -13.00 6.36 -40.21
C ASN A 33 -12.81 7.71 -40.91
N TYR A 34 -12.99 8.81 -40.20
CA TYR A 34 -12.71 10.14 -40.73
C TYR A 34 -11.23 10.28 -41.13
N GLU A 35 -10.28 9.80 -40.33
CA GLU A 35 -8.85 9.81 -40.65
C GLU A 35 -8.56 9.03 -41.95
N LEU A 36 -9.10 7.82 -42.07
CA LEU A 36 -8.96 6.97 -43.26
C LEU A 36 -9.47 7.66 -44.53
N PHE A 37 -10.66 8.26 -44.45
CA PHE A 37 -11.28 8.92 -45.59
C PHE A 37 -10.65 10.28 -45.89
N TYR A 38 -10.21 11.00 -44.87
CA TYR A 38 -9.51 12.27 -45.03
C TYR A 38 -8.23 12.06 -45.85
N GLU A 39 -7.41 11.07 -45.47
CA GLU A 39 -6.17 10.75 -46.19
C GLU A 39 -6.41 10.23 -47.61
N ALA A 40 -7.46 9.42 -47.80
CA ALA A 40 -7.88 8.99 -49.12
C ALA A 40 -8.41 10.15 -49.98
N TYR A 41 -9.05 11.16 -49.37
CA TYR A 41 -9.68 12.29 -50.06
C TYR A 41 -8.68 13.38 -50.46
N ILE A 42 -7.73 13.70 -49.59
CA ILE A 42 -6.66 14.67 -49.92
C ILE A 42 -5.64 14.09 -50.92
N GLY A 43 -5.70 12.78 -51.19
CA GLY A 43 -4.91 12.12 -52.22
C GLY A 43 -3.46 11.86 -51.82
N SER A 44 -3.12 11.91 -50.53
CA SER A 44 -1.77 11.61 -50.02
C SER A 44 -1.30 10.21 -50.40
N ASN A 45 -2.23 9.28 -50.57
CA ASN A 45 -1.92 7.89 -50.92
C ASN A 45 -2.89 7.33 -51.98
N PRO A 46 -2.48 7.28 -53.27
CA PRO A 46 -3.34 6.82 -54.36
C PRO A 46 -3.66 5.32 -54.29
N ALA A 47 -2.84 4.52 -53.60
CA ALA A 47 -3.13 3.09 -53.38
C ALA A 47 -4.27 2.94 -52.37
N LEU A 48 -4.22 3.70 -51.26
CA LEU A 48 -5.30 3.76 -50.27
C LEU A 48 -6.62 4.22 -50.89
N THR A 49 -6.62 5.29 -51.70
CA THR A 49 -7.85 5.77 -52.37
C THR A 49 -8.46 4.71 -53.28
N ARG A 50 -7.63 3.94 -53.99
CA ARG A 50 -8.08 2.87 -54.89
C ARG A 50 -8.67 1.69 -54.12
N GLU A 51 -7.99 1.25 -53.06
CA GLU A 51 -8.44 0.13 -52.24
C GLU A 51 -9.70 0.49 -51.45
N LEU A 52 -9.78 1.72 -50.92
CA LEU A 52 -10.99 2.23 -50.26
C LEU A 52 -12.16 2.29 -51.24
N ALA A 53 -11.95 2.75 -52.48
CA ALA A 53 -12.98 2.74 -53.51
C ALA A 53 -13.39 1.32 -53.94
N ALA A 54 -12.48 0.34 -53.87
CA ALA A 54 -12.76 -1.06 -54.21
C ALA A 54 -13.66 -1.76 -53.18
N LEU A 55 -13.67 -1.30 -51.92
CA LEU A 55 -14.58 -1.81 -50.88
C LEU A 55 -16.06 -1.47 -51.16
N GLY A 56 -16.33 -0.44 -51.96
CA GLY A 56 -17.68 -0.10 -52.42
C GLY A 56 -18.62 0.38 -51.31
N SER A 57 -19.93 0.26 -51.55
CA SER A 57 -20.99 0.87 -50.73
C SER A 57 -21.38 0.10 -49.46
N GLN A 58 -20.70 -1.01 -49.15
CA GLN A 58 -20.98 -1.89 -48.01
C GLN A 58 -19.71 -2.38 -47.32
N ALA A 59 -18.71 -1.50 -47.19
CA ALA A 59 -17.47 -1.83 -46.49
C ALA A 59 -17.76 -2.19 -45.03
N SER A 60 -17.29 -3.36 -44.58
CA SER A 60 -17.37 -3.74 -43.18
C SER A 60 -16.34 -2.97 -42.35
N GLN A 61 -16.63 -2.78 -41.06
CA GLN A 61 -15.70 -2.10 -40.16
C GLN A 61 -14.36 -2.85 -40.04
N ALA A 62 -14.36 -4.18 -40.13
CA ALA A 62 -13.15 -4.98 -40.07
C ALA A 62 -12.24 -4.75 -41.28
N GLU A 63 -12.81 -4.57 -42.48
CA GLU A 63 -12.06 -4.26 -43.69
C GLU A 63 -11.44 -2.86 -43.64
N LEU A 64 -12.18 -1.87 -43.12
CA LEU A 64 -11.65 -0.52 -42.92
C LEU A 64 -10.55 -0.48 -41.87
N ASP A 65 -10.69 -1.23 -40.78
CA ASP A 65 -9.69 -1.33 -39.73
C ASP A 65 -8.41 -2.03 -40.25
N ALA A 66 -8.55 -3.05 -41.10
CA ALA A 66 -7.43 -3.72 -41.76
C ALA A 66 -6.71 -2.79 -42.76
N LEU A 67 -7.47 -2.06 -43.58
CA LEU A 67 -6.93 -1.08 -44.52
C LEU A 67 -6.22 0.06 -43.78
N GLY A 68 -6.81 0.55 -42.70
CA GLY A 68 -6.19 1.54 -41.82
C GLY A 68 -4.91 1.02 -41.17
N ALA A 69 -4.86 -0.24 -40.73
CA ALA A 69 -3.64 -0.81 -40.16
C ALA A 69 -2.51 -0.97 -41.19
N GLN A 70 -2.84 -1.27 -42.44
CA GLN A 70 -1.89 -1.40 -43.54
C GLN A 70 -1.26 -0.07 -43.93
N TYR A 71 -2.04 1.03 -43.92
CA TYR A 71 -1.60 2.33 -44.43
C TYR A 71 -1.24 3.34 -43.33
N PHE A 72 -1.71 3.15 -42.10
CA PHE A 72 -1.42 4.01 -40.94
C PHE A 72 -0.52 3.34 -39.90
N THR A 73 0.42 2.49 -40.36
CA THR A 73 1.37 1.76 -39.51
C THR A 73 2.17 2.68 -38.58
N SER A 74 2.24 3.98 -38.89
CA SER A 74 2.92 5.02 -38.12
C SER A 74 2.10 6.31 -37.98
N SER A 75 0.77 6.24 -37.79
CA SER A 75 0.02 7.48 -37.44
C SER A 75 0.47 7.94 -36.04
N PRO A 76 0.86 9.22 -35.86
CA PRO A 76 1.32 9.73 -34.57
C PRO A 76 0.31 9.47 -33.44
N THR A 77 -0.99 9.45 -33.76
CA THR A 77 -2.07 9.11 -32.83
C THR A 77 -1.91 7.72 -32.21
N ARG A 78 -1.53 6.71 -33.00
CA ARG A 78 -1.27 5.35 -32.48
C ARG A 78 -0.04 5.29 -31.58
N VAL A 79 1.01 6.06 -31.89
CA VAL A 79 2.21 6.14 -31.05
C VAL A 79 1.87 6.78 -29.69
N PHE A 80 1.02 7.81 -29.69
CA PHE A 80 0.52 8.43 -28.46
C PHE A 80 -0.36 7.48 -27.65
N ASP A 81 -1.29 6.76 -28.28
CA ASP A 81 -2.16 5.79 -27.59
C ASP A 81 -1.34 4.62 -27.02
N ASP A 82 -0.37 4.10 -27.76
CA ASP A 82 0.53 3.04 -27.28
C ASP A 82 1.39 3.53 -26.11
N ALA A 83 1.92 4.75 -26.19
CA ALA A 83 2.69 5.36 -25.10
C ALA A 83 1.80 5.58 -23.86
N HIS A 84 0.56 6.05 -24.05
CA HIS A 84 -0.40 6.24 -22.97
C HIS A 84 -0.78 4.91 -22.30
N SER A 85 -1.02 3.87 -23.10
CA SER A 85 -1.32 2.53 -22.59
C SER A 85 -0.14 1.95 -21.81
N ARG A 86 1.10 2.14 -22.29
CA ARG A 86 2.31 1.71 -21.58
C ARG A 86 2.48 2.45 -20.26
N ILE A 87 2.38 3.78 -20.26
CA ILE A 87 2.50 4.60 -19.05
C ILE A 87 1.42 4.21 -18.03
N SER A 88 0.18 3.98 -18.47
CA SER A 88 -0.90 3.54 -17.60
C SER A 88 -0.59 2.18 -16.97
N GLY A 89 -0.08 1.23 -17.75
CA GLY A 89 0.35 -0.08 -17.24
C GLY A 89 1.49 0.00 -16.22
N GLU A 90 2.49 0.86 -16.47
CA GLU A 90 3.59 1.09 -15.53
C GLU A 90 3.10 1.75 -14.23
N LEU A 91 2.17 2.73 -14.31
CA LEU A 91 1.56 3.36 -13.14
C LEU A 91 0.75 2.36 -12.31
N ASP A 92 -0.02 1.48 -12.95
CA ASP A 92 -0.73 0.41 -12.27
C ASP A 92 0.24 -0.57 -11.58
N GLY A 93 1.38 -0.87 -12.22
CA GLY A 93 2.48 -1.64 -11.63
C GLY A 93 3.04 -0.98 -10.37
N LEU A 94 3.37 0.32 -10.45
CA LEU A 94 3.87 1.10 -9.32
C LEU A 94 2.86 1.17 -8.17
N LEU A 95 1.57 1.36 -8.46
CA LEU A 95 0.52 1.38 -7.44
C LEU A 95 0.41 0.03 -6.70
N ARG A 96 0.58 -1.09 -7.40
CA ARG A 96 0.60 -2.42 -6.75
C ARG A 96 1.78 -2.55 -5.80
N ILE A 97 2.97 -2.13 -6.23
CA ILE A 97 4.19 -2.16 -5.40
C ILE A 97 4.01 -1.27 -4.16
N LEU A 98 3.51 -0.04 -4.33
CA LEU A 98 3.27 0.87 -3.20
C LEU A 98 2.28 0.29 -2.18
N LYS A 99 1.20 -0.36 -2.64
CA LYS A 99 0.24 -1.03 -1.73
C LYS A 99 0.89 -2.19 -0.97
N GLN A 100 1.75 -2.95 -1.62
CA GLN A 100 2.48 -4.04 -0.99
C GLN A 100 3.47 -3.52 0.07
N GLU A 101 4.16 -2.42 -0.24
CA GLU A 101 5.06 -1.75 0.71
C GLU A 101 4.31 -1.21 1.93
N GLN A 102 3.14 -0.58 1.71
CA GLN A 102 2.26 -0.12 2.78
C GLN A 102 1.88 -1.28 3.73
N SER A 103 1.44 -2.40 3.17
CA SER A 103 1.06 -3.58 3.97
C SER A 103 2.25 -4.16 4.77
N SER A 104 3.44 -4.10 4.19
CA SER A 104 4.68 -4.52 4.85
C SER A 104 5.03 -3.61 6.03
N LEU A 105 4.90 -2.29 5.86
CA LEU A 105 5.10 -1.31 6.93
C LEU A 105 4.08 -1.47 8.07
N GLU A 106 2.80 -1.67 7.75
CA GLU A 106 1.76 -1.92 8.75
C GLU A 106 2.06 -3.18 9.58
N SER A 107 2.50 -4.25 8.91
CA SER A 107 2.92 -5.50 9.56
C SER A 107 4.14 -5.30 10.47
N TYR A 108 5.12 -4.51 10.01
CA TYR A 108 6.31 -4.17 10.79
C TYR A 108 5.97 -3.33 12.03
N THR A 109 5.11 -2.32 11.90
CA THR A 109 4.62 -1.51 13.04
C THR A 109 3.88 -2.38 14.05
N ARG A 110 3.06 -3.33 13.60
CA ARG A 110 2.39 -4.28 14.49
C ARG A 110 3.39 -5.14 15.26
N LEU A 111 4.39 -5.70 14.56
CA LEU A 111 5.43 -6.53 15.19
C LEU A 111 6.24 -5.73 16.22
N LEU A 112 6.59 -4.48 15.91
CA LEU A 112 7.23 -3.56 16.85
C LEU A 112 6.36 -3.32 18.08
N GLY A 113 5.05 -3.08 17.89
CA GLY A 113 4.11 -2.90 18.99
C GLY A 113 3.99 -4.13 19.89
N GLU A 114 3.92 -5.33 19.31
CA GLU A 114 3.91 -6.60 20.05
C GLU A 114 5.21 -6.85 20.79
N THR A 115 6.36 -6.54 20.17
CA THR A 115 7.69 -6.66 20.78
C THR A 115 7.84 -5.70 21.96
N HIS A 116 7.42 -4.44 21.78
CA HIS A 116 7.42 -3.45 22.86
C HIS A 116 6.57 -3.91 24.05
N LYS A 117 5.34 -4.39 23.80
CA LYS A 117 4.46 -4.94 24.85
C LYS A 117 5.11 -6.10 25.61
N ARG A 118 5.75 -7.04 24.90
CA ARG A 118 6.44 -8.19 25.52
C ARG A 118 7.63 -7.76 26.39
N ILE A 119 8.41 -6.78 25.93
CA ILE A 119 9.54 -6.25 26.70
C ILE A 119 9.04 -5.57 27.97
N THR A 120 8.05 -4.69 27.85
CA THR A 120 7.46 -3.97 28.99
C THR A 120 6.79 -4.93 29.98
N SER A 121 6.05 -5.94 29.50
CA SER A 121 5.41 -6.92 30.40
C SER A 121 6.43 -7.76 31.17
N LYS A 122 7.53 -8.19 30.51
CA LYS A 122 8.59 -8.96 31.17
C LYS A 122 9.36 -8.10 32.18
N SER A 123 9.57 -6.81 31.87
CA SER A 123 10.15 -5.85 32.82
C SER A 123 9.29 -5.73 34.07
N ASN A 124 7.98 -5.51 33.93
CA ASN A 124 7.07 -5.37 35.07
C ASN A 124 6.98 -6.65 35.90
N ALA A 125 6.85 -7.83 35.26
CA ALA A 125 6.86 -9.11 35.95
C ALA A 125 8.18 -9.36 36.71
N SER A 126 9.31 -8.86 36.20
CA SER A 126 10.60 -8.97 36.89
C SER A 126 10.68 -8.06 38.11
N VAL A 127 10.08 -6.87 38.06
CA VAL A 127 10.01 -5.93 39.20
C VAL A 127 9.12 -6.50 40.31
N GLU A 128 7.93 -7.03 39.97
CA GLU A 128 7.02 -7.63 40.96
C GLU A 128 7.65 -8.82 41.69
N LEU A 129 8.40 -9.68 40.97
CA LEU A 129 9.12 -10.80 41.59
C LEU A 129 10.20 -10.36 42.57
N ILE A 130 10.90 -9.25 42.28
CA ILE A 130 11.93 -8.70 43.16
C ILE A 130 11.28 -8.08 44.41
N GLU A 131 10.20 -7.32 44.26
CA GLU A 131 9.47 -6.75 45.41
C GLU A 131 8.94 -7.85 46.35
N ASN A 132 8.35 -8.91 45.79
CA ASN A 132 7.85 -10.03 46.59
C ASN A 132 9.00 -10.76 47.32
N ALA A 133 10.14 -10.96 46.67
CA ALA A 133 11.31 -11.56 47.32
C ALA A 133 11.87 -10.69 48.45
N ILE A 134 11.88 -9.36 48.28
CA ILE A 134 12.29 -8.42 49.34
C ILE A 134 11.32 -8.46 50.51
N GLU A 135 10.01 -8.48 50.26
CA GLU A 135 8.97 -8.58 51.29
C GLU A 135 9.10 -9.88 52.09
N LEU A 136 9.28 -11.01 51.39
CA LEU A 136 9.41 -12.33 52.01
C LEU A 136 10.71 -12.45 52.82
N LEU A 137 11.82 -11.89 52.32
CA LEU A 137 13.08 -11.81 53.06
C LEU A 137 12.98 -10.86 54.27
N SER A 138 12.30 -9.73 54.14
CA SER A 138 12.08 -8.78 55.23
C SER A 138 11.26 -9.41 56.35
N GLN A 139 10.20 -10.14 56.00
CA GLN A 139 9.36 -10.86 56.95
C GLN A 139 10.13 -11.99 57.63
N ALA A 140 10.83 -12.84 56.86
CA ALA A 140 11.64 -13.91 57.41
C ALA A 140 12.76 -13.39 58.33
N THR A 141 13.35 -12.24 58.00
CA THR A 141 14.35 -11.58 58.85
C THR A 141 13.71 -11.06 60.14
N GLY A 142 12.52 -10.45 60.05
CA GLY A 142 11.76 -10.01 61.21
C GLY A 142 11.40 -11.16 62.15
N ASP A 143 10.93 -12.29 61.60
CA ASP A 143 10.62 -13.50 62.36
C ASP A 143 11.89 -14.10 62.99
N THR A 144 13.01 -14.09 62.27
CA THR A 144 14.31 -14.55 62.78
C THR A 144 14.82 -13.65 63.90
N MET A 145 14.67 -12.33 63.78
CA MET A 145 15.02 -11.37 64.85
C MET A 145 14.14 -11.58 66.08
N ALA A 146 12.82 -11.68 65.91
CA ALA A 146 11.89 -11.93 67.02
C ALA A 146 12.16 -13.28 67.70
N HIS A 147 12.51 -14.31 66.93
CA HIS A 147 12.93 -15.59 67.47
C HIS A 147 14.26 -15.48 68.23
N GLY A 148 15.22 -14.71 67.70
CA GLY A 148 16.48 -14.41 68.36
C GLY A 148 16.29 -13.71 69.70
N GLU A 149 15.43 -12.70 69.78
CA GLU A 149 15.10 -12.00 71.02
C GLU A 149 14.53 -12.96 72.07
N ARG A 150 13.55 -13.79 71.71
CA ARG A 150 12.99 -14.79 72.63
C ARG A 150 14.03 -15.81 73.08
N THR A 151 14.91 -16.23 72.19
CA THR A 151 15.97 -17.19 72.53
C THR A 151 16.95 -16.57 73.53
N VAL A 152 17.31 -15.30 73.36
CA VAL A 152 18.16 -14.57 74.31
C VAL A 152 17.47 -14.45 75.67
N GLU A 153 16.18 -14.12 75.69
CA GLU A 153 15.39 -14.02 76.93
C GLU A 153 15.33 -15.37 77.67
N ASP A 154 15.04 -16.47 76.97
CA ASP A 154 15.05 -17.83 77.51
C ASP A 154 16.42 -18.22 78.10
N VAL A 155 17.51 -17.87 77.42
CA VAL A 155 18.88 -18.14 77.90
C VAL A 155 19.18 -17.36 79.17
N VAL A 156 18.78 -16.09 79.25
CA VAL A 156 18.96 -15.28 80.46
C VAL A 156 18.17 -15.86 81.63
N GLN A 157 16.92 -16.27 81.41
CA GLN A 157 16.10 -16.89 82.46
C GLN A 157 16.72 -18.21 82.95
N ARG A 158 17.13 -19.10 82.04
CA ARG A 158 17.81 -20.36 82.37
C ARG A 158 19.11 -20.12 83.15
N SER A 159 19.87 -19.08 82.80
CA SER A 159 21.09 -18.70 83.52
C SER A 159 20.80 -18.29 84.97
N GLN A 160 19.72 -17.53 85.20
CA GLN A 160 19.31 -17.13 86.55
C GLN A 160 18.87 -18.33 87.40
N GLU A 161 18.11 -19.26 86.83
CA GLU A 161 17.72 -20.50 87.51
C GLU A 161 18.95 -21.34 87.89
N MET A 162 19.93 -21.47 86.99
CA MET A 162 21.19 -22.17 87.27
C MET A 162 22.00 -21.52 88.40
N ASP A 163 22.06 -20.19 88.43
CA ASP A 163 22.72 -19.44 89.51
C ASP A 163 21.98 -19.63 90.85
N GLN A 164 20.64 -19.71 90.83
CA GLN A 164 19.81 -20.00 92.01
C GLN A 164 20.11 -21.41 92.55
N VAL A 165 20.09 -22.43 91.70
CA VAL A 165 20.40 -23.82 92.06
C VAL A 165 21.81 -23.94 92.62
N ARG A 166 22.78 -23.23 92.03
CA ARG A 166 24.16 -23.19 92.54
C ARG A 166 24.22 -22.63 93.96
N LYS A 167 23.51 -21.53 94.25
CA LYS A 167 23.45 -20.94 95.60
C LYS A 167 22.82 -21.90 96.62
N GLU A 168 21.72 -22.56 96.25
CA GLU A 168 21.07 -23.55 97.13
C GLU A 168 22.00 -24.73 97.43
N LEU A 169 22.72 -25.25 96.42
CA LEU A 169 23.73 -26.30 96.61
C LEU A 169 24.89 -25.88 97.52
N ASP A 170 25.31 -24.61 97.45
CA ASP A 170 26.35 -24.08 98.32
C ASP A 170 25.86 -23.89 99.77
N GLU A 171 24.57 -23.57 99.98
CA GLU A 171 23.96 -23.55 101.31
C GLU A 171 23.83 -24.94 101.94
N TYR A 172 23.51 -25.97 101.14
CA TYR A 172 23.45 -27.37 101.62
C TYR A 172 24.82 -27.99 101.93
N LYS A 173 25.91 -27.42 101.43
CA LYS A 173 27.28 -27.88 101.71
C LYS A 173 27.90 -27.31 103.00
N ARG A 174 27.18 -26.45 103.71
CA ARG A 174 27.63 -25.80 104.95
C ARG A 174 27.05 -26.46 106.20
#